data_AF-A0A1C3KMW8-F1
#
_entry.id   AF-A0A1C3KMW8-F1
#
_cell.length_a   1.000
_cell.length_b   1.000
_cell.length_c   1.000
_cell.angle_alpha   90.00
_cell.angle_beta   90.00
_cell.angle_gamma   90.00
#
_symmetry.space_group_name_H-M   'P 1'
#
loop_
_entity.id
_entity.type
_entity.pdbx_description
1 polymer ?
#
loop_
_entity_poly.entity_id
_entity_poly.type
_entity_poly.pdbx_seq_one_letter_code
_entity_poly.pdbx_strand_id
1 'polypeptide(L)'
;MNTIRNKLAKEIKDFKRTALLKGSPAFRISVWFSGLTVGLVWILISEYNNPKSNNLFFKKKEAELFTSEEIEKWNKPYFSKSDHSSVEVDASLPTDHRRRQLLKEIAKEKIGGS
;
A
#
# COMPACT_ATOMS: atom_id res chain seq x y z
N MET A 1 -38.42 -4.88 30.55
CA MET A 1 -37.35 -4.32 29.69
C MET A 1 -36.42 -3.39 30.48
N ASN A 2 -35.76 -3.84 31.57
CA ASN A 2 -34.81 -3.00 32.33
C ASN A 2 -33.85 -3.74 33.30
N THR A 3 -33.99 -5.06 33.50
CA THR A 3 -33.19 -5.82 34.47
C THR A 3 -31.70 -5.90 34.10
N ILE A 4 -31.38 -6.11 32.82
CA ILE A 4 -29.98 -6.19 32.35
C ILE A 4 -29.28 -4.83 32.49
N ARG A 5 -29.95 -3.75 32.08
CA ARG A 5 -29.41 -2.38 32.22
C ARG A 5 -29.17 -2.00 33.68
N ASN A 6 -30.09 -2.35 34.57
CA ASN A 6 -29.95 -2.08 36.01
C ASN A 6 -28.83 -2.91 36.64
N LYS A 7 -28.64 -4.16 36.21
CA LYS A 7 -27.55 -5.02 36.66
C LYS A 7 -26.20 -4.49 36.22
N LEU A 8 -26.08 -4.10 34.94
CA LEU A 8 -24.88 -3.45 34.41
C LEU A 8 -24.57 -2.13 35.13
N ALA A 9 -25.57 -1.28 35.37
CA ALA A 9 -25.38 -0.03 36.09
C ALA A 9 -24.89 -0.25 37.54
N LYS A 10 -25.39 -1.29 38.21
CA LYS A 10 -24.94 -1.68 39.55
C LYS A 10 -23.50 -2.18 39.52
N GLU A 11 -23.16 -3.06 38.59
CA GLU A 11 -21.78 -3.56 38.43
C GLU A 11 -20.81 -2.45 38.06
N ILE A 12 -21.20 -1.49 37.21
CA ILE A 12 -20.38 -0.31 36.89
C ILE A 12 -20.17 0.57 38.12
N LYS A 13 -21.21 0.76 38.95
CA LYS A 13 -21.12 1.56 40.19
C LYS A 13 -20.20 0.89 41.22
N ASP A 14 -20.32 -0.42 41.39
CA ASP A 14 -19.48 -1.21 42.28
C ASP A 14 -18.04 -1.28 41.75
N PHE A 15 -17.86 -1.43 40.44
CA PHE A 15 -16.56 -1.38 39.79
C PHE A 15 -15.91 -0.01 39.95
N LYS A 16 -16.62 1.09 39.73
CA LYS A 16 -16.10 2.46 39.93
C LYS A 16 -15.62 2.67 41.38
N ARG A 17 -16.41 2.20 42.35
CA ARG A 17 -16.05 2.26 43.77
C ARG A 17 -14.78 1.44 44.06
N THR A 18 -14.67 0.26 43.48
CA THR A 18 -13.58 -0.70 43.73
C THR A 18 -12.31 -0.40 42.91
N ALA A 19 -12.45 0.20 41.74
CA ALA A 19 -11.34 0.63 40.89
C ALA A 19 -10.63 1.85 41.49
N LEU A 20 -11.34 2.71 42.24
CA LEU A 20 -10.74 3.83 42.98
C LEU A 20 -9.98 3.39 44.25
N LEU A 21 -10.21 2.17 44.75
CA LEU A 21 -9.43 1.59 45.83
C LEU A 21 -8.09 1.09 45.29
N LYS A 22 -7.03 1.88 45.51
CA LYS A 22 -5.64 1.51 45.20
C LYS A 22 -5.33 0.13 45.78
N GLY A 23 -5.00 -0.82 44.91
CA GLY A 23 -4.62 -2.18 45.29
C GLY A 23 -5.64 -3.26 44.94
N SER A 24 -6.87 -2.90 44.51
CA SER A 24 -7.84 -3.90 44.06
C SER A 24 -7.38 -4.61 42.76
N PRO A 25 -7.75 -5.89 42.56
CA PRO A 25 -7.46 -6.59 41.30
C PRO A 25 -7.96 -5.85 40.07
N ALA A 26 -9.14 -5.21 40.18
CA ALA A 26 -9.72 -4.38 39.13
C ALA A 26 -8.84 -3.17 38.77
N PHE A 27 -8.27 -2.49 39.77
CA PHE A 27 -7.33 -1.39 39.53
C PHE A 27 -6.08 -1.87 38.78
N ARG A 28 -5.49 -3.00 39.21
CA ARG A 28 -4.31 -3.58 38.52
C ARG A 28 -4.61 -3.91 37.06
N ILE A 29 -5.73 -4.57 36.80
CA ILE A 29 -6.16 -4.91 35.44
C ILE A 29 -6.37 -3.63 34.61
N SER A 30 -7.01 -2.61 35.18
CA SER A 30 -7.25 -1.35 34.48
C SER A 30 -5.96 -0.63 34.08
N VAL A 31 -4.92 -0.67 34.92
CA VAL A 31 -3.61 -0.08 34.60
C VAL A 31 -2.95 -0.83 33.45
N TRP A 32 -2.92 -2.16 33.50
CA TRP A 32 -2.39 -2.99 32.40
C TRP A 32 -3.17 -2.77 31.09
N PHE A 33 -4.49 -2.72 31.17
CA PHE A 33 -5.35 -2.48 30.02
C PHE A 33 -5.14 -1.08 29.45
N SER A 34 -4.95 -0.07 30.29
CA SER A 34 -4.63 1.30 29.85
C SER A 34 -3.28 1.36 29.13
N GLY A 35 -2.25 0.67 29.64
CA GLY A 35 -0.94 0.60 28.99
C GLY A 35 -1.01 -0.09 27.62
N LEU A 36 -1.73 -1.23 27.56
CA LEU A 36 -1.94 -1.95 26.30
C LEU A 36 -2.73 -1.14 25.28
N THR A 37 -3.82 -0.49 25.69
CA THR A 37 -4.65 0.31 24.79
C THR A 37 -3.91 1.54 24.27
N VAL A 38 -3.18 2.26 25.12
CA VAL A 38 -2.35 3.39 24.68
C VAL A 38 -1.26 2.92 23.70
N GLY A 39 -0.59 1.80 23.99
CA GLY A 39 0.40 1.22 23.08
C GLY A 39 -0.20 0.81 21.73
N LEU A 40 -1.38 0.17 21.74
CA LEU A 40 -2.07 -0.24 20.52
C LEU A 40 -2.51 0.97 19.69
N VAL A 41 -3.07 1.99 20.33
CA VAL A 41 -3.46 3.25 19.66
C VAL A 41 -2.25 3.93 19.05
N TRP A 42 -1.11 3.95 19.75
CA TRP A 42 0.13 4.51 19.22
C TRP A 42 0.61 3.76 17.96
N ILE A 43 0.58 2.42 17.99
CA ILE A 43 0.93 1.58 16.83
C ILE A 43 -0.01 1.87 15.66
N LEU A 44 -1.32 1.95 15.90
CA LEU A 44 -2.31 2.24 14.87
C LEU A 44 -2.08 3.61 14.23
N ILE A 45 -1.83 4.65 15.03
CA ILE A 45 -1.54 6.00 14.52
C ILE A 45 -0.23 6.02 13.73
N SER A 46 0.81 5.34 14.23
CA SER A 46 2.10 5.23 13.56
C SER A 46 2.00 4.52 12.21
N GLU A 47 1.30 3.37 12.16
CA GLU A 47 1.06 2.62 10.92
C GLU A 47 0.17 3.39 9.95
N TYR A 48 -0.82 4.14 10.45
CA TYR A 48 -1.68 4.97 9.61
C TYR A 48 -0.90 6.11 8.94
N ASN A 49 -0.03 6.79 9.69
CA ASN A 49 0.77 7.90 9.17
C ASN A 49 1.90 7.44 8.26
N ASN A 50 2.49 6.27 8.51
CA ASN A 50 3.58 5.70 7.71
C ASN A 50 3.33 4.22 7.38
N PRO A 51 2.42 3.93 6.42
CA PRO A 51 2.11 2.56 6.05
C PRO A 51 3.27 1.93 5.27
N LYS A 52 3.83 0.85 5.81
CA LYS A 52 4.84 0.02 5.13
C LYS A 52 4.18 -1.16 4.43
N SER A 53 4.92 -1.82 3.53
CA SER A 53 4.46 -3.01 2.81
C SER A 53 4.14 -4.19 3.75
N ASN A 54 4.89 -4.32 4.86
CA ASN A 54 4.79 -5.44 5.82
C ASN A 54 4.11 -5.09 7.16
N ASN A 55 3.25 -4.07 7.20
CA ASN A 55 2.54 -3.70 8.44
C ASN A 55 1.42 -4.68 8.81
N LEU A 56 1.07 -4.73 10.11
CA LEU A 56 0.08 -5.66 10.68
C LEU A 56 -1.36 -5.21 10.42
N PHE A 57 -1.67 -3.90 10.52
CA PHE A 57 -3.02 -3.37 10.40
C PHE A 57 -3.26 -2.61 9.10
N PHE A 58 -2.30 -1.77 8.68
CA PHE A 58 -2.44 -0.94 7.48
C PHE A 58 -1.33 -1.18 6.47
N LYS A 59 -1.66 -1.82 5.34
CA LYS A 59 -0.73 -2.00 4.22
C LYS A 59 -0.64 -0.74 3.37
N LYS A 60 0.57 -0.45 2.88
CA LYS A 60 0.79 0.60 1.88
C LYS A 60 -0.07 0.33 0.64
N LYS A 61 -0.84 1.33 0.20
CA LYS A 61 -1.71 1.24 -0.99
C LYS A 61 -0.96 1.42 -2.31
N GLU A 62 0.23 1.99 -2.25
CA GLU A 62 1.08 2.19 -3.42
C GLU A 62 1.85 0.89 -3.70
N ALA A 63 1.93 0.53 -4.99
CA ALA A 63 2.80 -0.55 -5.43
C ALA A 63 4.26 -0.22 -5.11
N GLU A 64 5.03 -1.23 -4.72
CA GLU A 64 6.49 -1.11 -4.67
C GLU A 64 6.99 -0.72 -6.07
N LEU A 65 7.76 0.37 -6.14
CA LEU A 65 8.38 0.77 -7.39
C LEU A 65 9.38 -0.31 -7.78
N PHE A 66 9.27 -0.84 -9.01
CA PHE A 66 10.24 -1.80 -9.53
C PHE A 66 11.65 -1.20 -9.45
N THR A 67 12.60 -1.97 -8.95
CA THR A 67 14.01 -1.58 -8.99
C THR A 67 14.51 -1.59 -10.43
N SER A 68 15.54 -0.80 -10.72
CA SER A 68 16.18 -0.75 -12.05
C SER A 68 16.61 -2.14 -12.55
N GLU A 69 17.02 -3.02 -11.64
CA GLU A 69 17.38 -4.42 -11.91
C GLU A 69 16.18 -5.28 -12.32
N GLU A 70 15.03 -5.09 -11.66
CA GLU A 70 13.78 -5.77 -12.03
C GLU A 70 13.28 -5.30 -13.40
N ILE A 71 13.36 -3.99 -13.65
CA ILE A 71 13.01 -3.39 -14.94
C ILE A 71 13.90 -3.96 -16.05
N GLU A 72 15.21 -4.06 -15.83
CA GLU A 72 16.15 -4.62 -16.80
C GLU A 72 15.84 -6.09 -17.09
N LYS A 73 15.57 -6.90 -16.04
CA LYS A 73 15.18 -8.30 -16.20
C LYS A 73 13.87 -8.45 -16.96
N TRP A 74 12.91 -7.56 -16.72
CA TRP A 74 11.62 -7.54 -17.42
C TRP A 74 11.77 -7.17 -18.89
N ASN A 75 12.70 -6.25 -19.21
CA ASN A 75 12.93 -5.75 -20.55
C ASN A 75 13.88 -6.63 -21.39
N LYS A 76 14.69 -7.47 -20.75
CA LYS A 76 15.67 -8.37 -21.40
C LYS A 76 15.14 -9.17 -22.60
N PRO A 77 13.91 -9.74 -22.57
CA PRO A 77 13.36 -10.48 -23.71
C PRO A 77 12.97 -9.60 -24.91
N TYR A 78 12.79 -8.29 -24.70
CA TYR A 78 12.33 -7.34 -25.72
C TYR A 78 13.49 -6.61 -26.42
N PHE A 79 14.66 -6.54 -25.79
CA PHE A 79 15.86 -5.95 -26.40
C PHE A 79 16.47 -6.82 -27.49
N SER A 80 16.35 -8.16 -27.41
CA SER A 80 17.02 -9.09 -28.33
C SER A 80 16.33 -9.29 -29.69
N LYS A 81 15.23 -8.58 -29.96
CA LYS A 81 14.50 -8.65 -31.26
C LYS A 81 14.56 -7.33 -32.04
N SER A 82 15.57 -6.50 -31.78
CA SER A 82 15.85 -5.31 -32.59
C SER A 82 16.79 -5.61 -33.76
N ASP A 83 16.47 -6.64 -34.56
CA ASP A 83 17.10 -6.84 -35.88
C ASP A 83 16.61 -5.79 -36.92
N HIS A 84 15.77 -4.83 -36.52
CA HIS A 84 15.38 -3.67 -37.34
C HIS A 84 16.08 -2.39 -36.87
N SER A 85 17.41 -2.40 -36.86
CA SER A 85 18.28 -1.27 -36.51
C SER A 85 18.77 -0.50 -37.75
N SER A 86 17.90 -0.20 -38.71
CA SER A 86 18.26 0.68 -39.84
C SER A 86 17.29 1.83 -40.07
N VAL A 87 16.38 2.11 -39.14
CA VAL A 87 15.56 3.33 -39.21
C VAL A 87 16.24 4.42 -38.39
N GLU A 88 17.13 5.18 -39.03
CA GLU A 88 17.58 6.47 -38.52
C GLU A 88 16.39 7.43 -38.52
N VAL A 89 15.65 7.46 -37.41
CA VAL A 89 14.60 8.45 -37.19
C VAL A 89 15.26 9.69 -36.59
N ASP A 90 15.31 10.76 -37.39
CA ASP A 90 15.79 12.08 -36.98
C ASP A 90 15.14 12.51 -35.64
N ALA A 91 15.98 12.61 -34.60
CA ALA A 91 15.56 12.87 -33.23
C ALA A 91 15.02 14.30 -33.03
N SER A 92 15.20 15.19 -34.01
CA SER A 92 14.75 16.58 -33.98
C SER A 92 13.23 16.74 -34.19
N LEU A 93 12.52 15.69 -34.63
CA LEU A 93 11.10 15.78 -34.97
C LEU A 93 10.16 15.50 -33.78
N PRO A 94 8.98 16.15 -33.72
CA PRO A 94 7.93 15.84 -32.73
C PRO A 94 7.48 14.36 -32.80
N THR A 95 7.15 13.79 -31.63
CA THR A 95 6.86 12.36 -31.45
C THR A 95 5.76 11.82 -32.36
N ASP A 96 4.74 12.64 -32.65
CA ASP A 96 3.65 12.28 -33.55
C ASP A 96 4.09 12.14 -35.01
N HIS A 97 5.06 12.96 -35.45
CA HIS A 97 5.55 12.92 -36.82
C HIS A 97 6.40 11.66 -37.06
N ARG A 98 7.20 11.28 -36.05
CA ARG A 98 7.98 10.04 -36.03
C ARG A 98 7.08 8.81 -36.07
N ARG A 99 6.01 8.79 -35.27
CA ARG A 99 5.02 7.70 -35.25
C ARG A 99 4.36 7.51 -36.62
N ARG A 100 4.00 8.60 -37.30
CA ARG A 100 3.40 8.54 -38.64
C ARG A 100 4.37 8.02 -39.71
N GLN A 101 5.65 8.38 -39.64
CA GLN A 101 6.68 7.85 -40.55
C GLN A 101 6.89 6.35 -40.36
N LEU A 102 7.04 5.89 -39.12
CA LEU A 102 7.16 4.47 -38.80
C LEU A 102 5.97 3.65 -39.32
N LEU A 103 4.75 4.14 -39.12
CA LEU A 103 3.54 3.46 -39.60
C LEU A 103 3.45 3.40 -41.13
N LYS A 104 3.96 4.43 -41.84
CA LYS A 104 4.00 4.43 -43.31
C LYS A 104 5.01 3.41 -43.85
N GLU A 105 6.19 3.32 -43.26
CA GLU A 105 7.21 2.35 -43.68
C GLU A 105 6.77 0.91 -43.41
N ILE A 106 6.19 0.63 -42.23
CA ILE A 106 5.61 -0.68 -41.90
C ILE A 106 4.50 -1.07 -42.91
N ALA A 107 3.65 -0.11 -43.30
CA ALA A 107 2.60 -0.36 -44.28
C ALA A 107 3.16 -0.64 -45.69
N LYS A 108 4.25 0.04 -46.07
CA LYS A 108 4.93 -0.11 -47.36
C LYS A 108 5.63 -1.47 -47.49
N GLU A 109 6.31 -1.91 -46.43
CA GLU A 109 6.96 -3.22 -46.36
C GLU A 109 5.93 -4.37 -46.46
N LYS A 110 4.76 -4.18 -45.87
CA LYS A 110 3.65 -5.15 -45.94
C LYS A 110 2.95 -5.23 -47.31
N ILE A 111 3.10 -4.20 -48.15
CA ILE A 111 2.50 -4.14 -49.50
C ILE A 111 3.52 -4.49 -50.59
N GLY A 112 4.81 -4.27 -50.35
CA GLY A 112 5.91 -4.53 -51.31
C GLY A 112 6.52 -5.93 -51.25
N GLY A 113 6.13 -6.78 -50.29
CA GLY A 113 6.55 -8.17 -50.21
C GLY A 113 5.56 -9.12 -50.90
N SER A 114 5.66 -9.24 -52.23
CA SER A 114 5.09 -10.33 -53.02
C SER A 114 6.10 -10.81 -54.06
#